data_AF-A0A454XIN3-F1
#
_entry.id   AF-A0A454XIN3-F1
#
_cell.length_a   1.000
_cell.length_b   1.000
_cell.length_c   1.000
_cell.angle_alpha   90.00
_cell.angle_beta   90.00
_cell.angle_gamma   90.00
#
_symmetry.space_group_name_H-M   'P 1'
#
loop_
_entity.id
_entity.type
_entity.pdbx_description
1 polymer ?
#
loop_
_entity_poly.entity_id
_entity_poly.type
_entity_poly.pdbx_seq_one_letter_code
_entity_poly.pdbx_strand_id
1 'polypeptide(L)'
;MQLAATTVVLFALVSSTAAQCTGSDHPNCKSWKTNGYCTNAATPLEQRKLYCGVTCGLCNTDGTQTAAGGGSIVPPCTDANPSCATWQTQTPPFCANPSYSEAMKKQYCCKTCSTPVPPTTACAAIYAGTDATTPLINSAPTTDPLGVAISTLDPVNKVVVKTGCTLILSSNPQGGPITPTGGSPIVGDGNFKTITIAPPDIAMAFTCTC
;
A
#
# COMPACT_ATOMS: atom_id res chain seq x y z
N MET A 1 38.03 -49.67 5.89
CA MET A 1 38.18 -48.29 5.39
C MET A 1 36.96 -47.96 4.57
N GLN A 2 35.99 -47.26 5.17
CA GLN A 2 34.68 -47.00 4.59
C GLN A 2 34.67 -45.54 4.14
N LEU A 3 34.64 -45.33 2.82
CA LEU A 3 34.46 -44.01 2.20
C LEU A 3 33.00 -43.58 2.43
N ALA A 4 32.78 -42.58 3.29
CA ALA A 4 31.46 -41.99 3.50
C ALA A 4 31.40 -40.61 2.84
N ALA A 5 30.34 -40.44 2.06
CA ALA A 5 30.12 -39.40 1.06
C ALA A 5 30.13 -37.98 1.62
N THR A 6 30.91 -37.11 0.97
CA THR A 6 30.87 -35.66 1.17
C THR A 6 29.61 -35.10 0.50
N THR A 7 28.61 -34.73 1.31
CA THR A 7 27.41 -34.04 0.84
C THR A 7 27.79 -32.69 0.24
N VAL A 8 27.73 -32.57 -1.08
CA VAL A 8 27.83 -31.30 -1.79
C VAL A 8 26.51 -30.56 -1.56
N VAL A 9 26.51 -29.59 -0.65
CA VAL A 9 25.41 -28.64 -0.48
C VAL A 9 25.38 -27.76 -1.74
N LEU A 10 24.48 -28.08 -2.65
CA LEU A 10 24.20 -27.28 -3.83
C LEU A 10 23.53 -25.99 -3.37
N PHE A 11 24.30 -24.90 -3.27
CA PHE A 11 23.75 -23.55 -3.15
C PHE A 11 22.94 -23.27 -4.43
N ALA A 12 21.63 -23.43 -4.35
CA ALA A 12 20.73 -22.89 -5.35
C ALA A 12 20.90 -21.36 -5.31
N LEU A 13 21.62 -20.80 -6.28
CA LEU A 13 21.52 -19.39 -6.59
C LEU A 13 20.06 -19.14 -6.98
N VAL A 14 19.27 -18.69 -6.02
CA VAL A 14 17.98 -18.06 -6.29
C VAL A 14 18.33 -16.89 -7.19
N SER A 15 18.07 -17.05 -8.48
CA SER A 15 18.09 -15.95 -9.43
C SER A 15 17.02 -15.01 -8.90
N SER A 16 17.46 -13.98 -8.19
CA SER A 16 16.59 -12.96 -7.63
C SER A 16 15.89 -12.31 -8.81
N THR A 17 14.68 -12.77 -9.12
CA THR A 17 13.73 -12.04 -9.94
C THR A 17 13.41 -10.81 -9.14
N ALA A 18 14.20 -9.77 -9.35
CA ALA A 18 14.07 -8.57 -8.59
C ALA A 18 12.72 -7.96 -8.93
N ALA A 19 11.97 -7.62 -7.88
CA ALA A 19 10.60 -7.15 -8.00
C ALA A 19 10.56 -6.02 -9.01
N GLN A 20 9.64 -6.16 -9.98
CA GLN A 20 9.39 -5.21 -11.07
C GLN A 20 9.06 -3.79 -10.56
N CYS A 21 8.89 -3.63 -9.25
CA CYS A 21 8.40 -2.44 -8.59
C CYS A 21 9.26 -1.96 -7.42
N THR A 22 10.55 -2.25 -7.41
CA THR A 22 11.47 -1.74 -6.36
C THR A 22 12.54 -0.79 -6.90
N GLY A 23 12.61 -0.64 -8.22
CA GLY A 23 13.73 0.01 -8.89
C GLY A 23 14.99 -0.84 -8.96
N SER A 24 15.00 -2.04 -8.35
CA SER A 24 16.09 -3.00 -8.45
C SER A 24 15.93 -3.87 -9.68
N ASP A 25 15.77 -3.29 -10.87
CA ASP A 25 15.67 -4.09 -12.09
C ASP A 25 16.92 -4.96 -12.31
N HIS A 26 16.84 -5.88 -13.27
CA HIS A 26 17.97 -6.70 -13.66
C HIS A 26 19.21 -5.83 -13.91
N PRO A 27 20.41 -6.19 -13.42
CA PRO A 27 21.60 -5.32 -13.50
C PRO A 27 21.94 -4.84 -14.91
N ASN A 28 21.59 -5.64 -15.93
CA ASN A 28 21.80 -5.30 -17.34
C ASN A 28 20.76 -4.33 -17.94
N CYS A 29 19.70 -3.96 -17.22
CA CYS A 29 18.62 -3.12 -17.75
C CYS A 29 19.10 -1.78 -18.25
N LYS A 30 20.16 -1.21 -17.65
CA LYS A 30 20.77 0.02 -18.16
C LYS A 30 21.34 -0.16 -19.57
N SER A 31 22.03 -1.28 -19.81
CA SER A 31 22.56 -1.63 -21.15
C SER A 31 21.44 -2.03 -22.10
N TRP A 32 20.51 -2.87 -21.66
CA TRP A 32 19.38 -3.34 -22.47
C TRP A 32 18.46 -2.19 -22.89
N LYS A 33 18.20 -1.21 -22.02
CA LYS A 33 17.45 0.01 -22.36
C LYS A 33 18.12 0.77 -23.51
N THR A 34 19.42 0.98 -23.45
CA THR A 34 20.19 1.63 -24.53
C THR A 34 20.09 0.83 -25.84
N ASN A 35 20.01 -0.50 -25.75
CA ASN A 35 19.85 -1.40 -26.90
C ASN A 35 18.37 -1.61 -27.33
N GLY A 36 17.44 -0.76 -26.87
CA GLY A 36 16.04 -0.79 -27.33
C GLY A 36 15.16 -1.85 -26.69
N TYR A 37 15.61 -2.53 -25.63
CA TYR A 37 14.83 -3.57 -24.95
C TYR A 37 13.45 -3.08 -24.50
N CYS A 38 13.37 -1.86 -23.95
CA CYS A 38 12.12 -1.31 -23.43
C CYS A 38 11.03 -1.14 -24.49
N THR A 39 11.41 -0.91 -25.74
CA THR A 39 10.49 -0.66 -26.86
C THR A 39 10.38 -1.84 -27.83
N ASN A 40 11.12 -2.93 -27.59
CA ASN A 40 11.15 -4.08 -28.49
C ASN A 40 9.83 -4.87 -28.44
N ALA A 41 9.02 -4.75 -29.50
CA ALA A 41 7.74 -5.45 -29.63
C ALA A 41 7.88 -6.98 -29.77
N ALA A 42 9.03 -7.49 -30.21
CA ALA A 42 9.30 -8.92 -30.26
C ALA A 42 9.49 -9.53 -28.86
N THR A 43 9.80 -8.71 -27.85
CA THR A 43 9.80 -9.12 -26.45
C THR A 43 8.44 -8.80 -25.82
N PRO A 44 7.69 -9.81 -25.32
CA PRO A 44 6.41 -9.58 -24.68
C PRO A 44 6.51 -8.53 -23.57
N LEU A 45 5.48 -7.71 -23.43
CA LEU A 45 5.46 -6.62 -22.44
C LEU A 45 5.66 -7.16 -21.00
N GLU A 46 5.09 -8.33 -20.71
CA GLU A 46 5.31 -9.05 -19.44
C GLU A 46 6.78 -9.35 -19.18
N GLN A 47 7.50 -9.80 -20.19
CA GLN A 47 8.93 -10.10 -20.04
C GLN A 47 9.75 -8.83 -19.87
N ARG A 48 9.40 -7.75 -20.59
CA ARG A 48 10.05 -6.45 -20.42
C ARG A 48 9.85 -5.88 -19.03
N LYS A 49 8.64 -6.03 -18.47
CA LYS A 49 8.32 -5.65 -17.09
C LYS A 49 9.05 -6.51 -16.07
N LEU A 50 9.14 -7.82 -16.32
CA LEU A 50 9.82 -8.77 -15.43
C LEU A 50 11.26 -8.42 -15.17
N TYR A 51 11.98 -8.02 -16.21
CA TYR A 51 13.40 -7.75 -16.07
C TYR A 51 13.71 -6.28 -15.82
N CYS A 52 13.00 -5.35 -16.48
CA CYS A 52 13.35 -3.94 -16.53
C CYS A 52 12.17 -3.00 -16.28
N GLY A 53 11.18 -3.41 -15.48
CA GLY A 53 9.92 -2.69 -15.28
C GLY A 53 10.10 -1.21 -14.95
N VAL A 54 10.93 -0.87 -13.95
CA VAL A 54 11.10 0.53 -13.52
C VAL A 54 11.99 1.31 -14.50
N THR A 55 13.08 0.71 -14.97
CA THR A 55 14.08 1.27 -15.88
C THR A 55 13.44 1.62 -17.22
N CYS A 56 12.51 0.78 -17.68
CA CYS A 56 11.73 0.99 -18.88
C CYS A 56 10.51 1.90 -18.66
N GLY A 57 10.24 2.35 -17.43
CA GLY A 57 9.08 3.19 -17.11
C GLY A 57 7.74 2.46 -17.29
N LEU A 58 7.74 1.13 -17.22
CA LEU A 58 6.55 0.28 -17.33
C LEU A 58 5.90 0.05 -15.95
N CYS A 59 6.71 0.12 -14.90
CA CYS A 59 6.32 -0.06 -13.51
C CYS A 59 6.77 1.12 -12.65
N ASN A 60 5.93 1.52 -11.71
CA ASN A 60 6.30 2.42 -10.63
C ASN A 60 6.97 1.64 -9.49
N THR A 61 7.69 2.34 -8.62
CA THR A 61 8.38 1.75 -7.45
C THR A 61 7.42 1.34 -6.32
N ASP A 62 6.11 1.41 -6.55
CA ASP A 62 5.05 1.05 -5.61
C ASP A 62 4.26 -0.19 -6.05
N GLY A 63 4.58 -0.81 -7.20
CA GLY A 63 3.82 -1.95 -7.72
C GLY A 63 2.77 -1.60 -8.76
N THR A 64 2.45 -0.32 -8.91
CA THR A 64 1.51 0.13 -9.92
C THR A 64 2.17 0.15 -11.30
N GLN A 65 1.34 -0.01 -12.33
CA GLN A 65 1.77 -0.01 -13.72
C GLN A 65 1.54 1.36 -14.35
N THR A 66 2.42 1.79 -15.24
CA THR A 66 2.23 3.03 -16.01
C THR A 66 1.36 2.77 -17.25
N ALA A 67 0.91 3.82 -17.92
CA ALA A 67 0.24 3.69 -19.22
C ALA A 67 1.10 2.93 -20.25
N ALA A 68 2.43 3.12 -20.22
CA ALA A 68 3.37 2.41 -21.09
C ALA A 68 3.49 0.91 -20.74
N GLY A 69 3.23 0.54 -19.49
CA GLY A 69 3.24 -0.83 -19.02
C GLY A 69 2.01 -1.66 -19.43
N GLY A 70 0.99 -1.04 -20.05
CA GLY A 70 -0.22 -1.72 -20.52
C GLY A 70 -1.50 -1.40 -19.75
N GLY A 71 -1.45 -0.49 -18.77
CA GLY A 71 -2.61 -0.06 -17.98
C GLY A 71 -3.36 -1.22 -17.31
N SER A 72 -4.69 -1.17 -17.31
CA SER A 72 -5.54 -2.20 -16.68
C SER A 72 -5.71 -3.48 -17.52
N ILE A 73 -5.17 -3.51 -18.75
CA ILE A 73 -5.40 -4.58 -19.75
C ILE A 73 -4.33 -5.66 -19.63
N VAL A 74 -3.15 -5.29 -19.16
CA VAL A 74 -1.97 -6.16 -19.01
C VAL A 74 -1.76 -6.43 -17.52
N PRO A 75 -1.47 -7.68 -17.09
CA PRO A 75 -1.20 -8.00 -15.69
C PRO A 75 -0.33 -6.93 -15.00
N PRO A 76 -0.60 -6.54 -13.74
CA PRO A 76 0.19 -5.51 -13.07
C PRO A 76 1.64 -5.97 -12.82
N CYS A 77 2.48 -5.05 -12.35
CA CYS A 77 3.84 -5.39 -11.95
C CYS A 77 3.82 -6.43 -10.83
N THR A 78 4.65 -7.47 -10.88
CA THR A 78 4.57 -8.63 -9.97
C THR A 78 5.52 -8.54 -8.77
N ASP A 79 5.19 -9.26 -7.72
CA ASP A 79 6.08 -9.48 -6.58
C ASP A 79 7.40 -10.14 -6.99
N ALA A 80 8.47 -9.86 -6.24
CA ALA A 80 9.78 -10.50 -6.41
C ALA A 80 9.78 -11.93 -5.90
N ASN A 81 9.01 -12.20 -4.83
CA ASN A 81 9.01 -13.46 -4.13
C ASN A 81 7.69 -14.22 -4.38
N PRO A 82 7.74 -15.47 -4.84
CA PRO A 82 6.51 -16.26 -5.03
C PRO A 82 5.77 -16.54 -3.72
N SER A 83 6.45 -16.41 -2.56
CA SER A 83 5.87 -16.62 -1.23
C SER A 83 5.03 -15.45 -0.74
N CYS A 84 4.95 -14.33 -1.46
CA CYS A 84 4.24 -13.13 -1.00
C CYS A 84 2.78 -13.39 -0.62
N ALA A 85 2.07 -14.22 -1.41
CA ALA A 85 0.71 -14.64 -1.07
C ALA A 85 0.65 -15.39 0.27
N THR A 86 1.56 -16.35 0.48
CA THR A 86 1.64 -17.14 1.71
C THR A 86 2.03 -16.26 2.91
N TRP A 87 3.03 -15.40 2.76
CA TRP A 87 3.49 -14.49 3.80
C TRP A 87 2.43 -13.47 4.20
N GLN A 88 1.56 -13.08 3.27
CA GLN A 88 0.43 -12.20 3.57
C GLN A 88 -0.67 -12.88 4.40
N THR A 89 -0.69 -14.22 4.47
CA THR A 89 -1.62 -14.97 5.35
C THR A 89 -1.09 -15.21 6.77
N GLN A 90 0.13 -14.78 7.09
CA GLN A 90 0.72 -14.94 8.42
C GLN A 90 0.09 -13.96 9.43
N THR A 91 0.33 -14.20 10.73
CA THR A 91 -0.11 -13.31 11.81
C THR A 91 1.10 -12.84 12.62
N PRO A 92 1.48 -11.55 12.55
CA PRO A 92 0.90 -10.51 11.69
C PRO A 92 1.25 -10.72 10.19
N PRO A 93 0.40 -10.27 9.25
CA PRO A 93 0.67 -10.36 7.81
C PRO A 93 1.99 -9.72 7.45
N PHE A 94 2.73 -10.25 6.47
CA PHE A 94 4.06 -9.73 6.10
C PHE A 94 4.08 -8.22 5.84
N CYS A 95 3.10 -7.70 5.09
CA CYS A 95 3.03 -6.26 4.83
C CYS A 95 2.68 -5.44 6.10
N ALA A 96 2.02 -6.05 7.08
CA ALA A 96 1.61 -5.42 8.35
C ALA A 96 2.65 -5.60 9.46
N ASN A 97 3.59 -6.52 9.30
CA ASN A 97 4.47 -6.97 10.36
C ASN A 97 5.56 -5.91 10.65
N PRO A 98 5.66 -5.40 11.89
CA PRO A 98 6.64 -4.37 12.25
C PRO A 98 8.08 -4.89 12.30
N SER A 99 8.29 -6.21 12.33
CA SER A 99 9.62 -6.82 12.30
C SER A 99 10.31 -6.70 10.94
N TYR A 100 9.57 -6.38 9.87
CA TYR A 100 10.14 -6.11 8.54
C TYR A 100 10.11 -4.63 8.23
N SER A 101 11.20 -4.11 7.68
CA SER A 101 11.24 -2.73 7.21
C SER A 101 10.34 -2.55 5.97
N GLU A 102 9.81 -1.34 5.78
CA GLU A 102 9.06 -0.99 4.56
C GLU A 102 9.88 -1.24 3.28
N ALA A 103 11.20 -1.05 3.35
CA ALA A 103 12.12 -1.38 2.27
C ALA A 103 12.11 -2.88 1.94
N MET A 104 12.18 -3.76 2.95
CA MET A 104 12.12 -5.22 2.74
C MET A 104 10.75 -5.66 2.21
N LYS A 105 9.66 -5.09 2.74
CA LYS A 105 8.30 -5.40 2.29
C LYS A 105 8.13 -5.09 0.80
N LYS A 106 8.57 -3.90 0.38
CA LYS A 106 8.59 -3.49 -1.02
C LYS A 106 9.55 -4.37 -1.83
N GLN A 107 10.74 -4.65 -1.32
CA GLN A 107 11.76 -5.46 -2.00
C GLN A 107 11.24 -6.83 -2.44
N TYR A 108 10.53 -7.53 -1.56
CA TYR A 108 10.06 -8.88 -1.85
C TYR A 108 8.65 -8.91 -2.45
N CYS A 109 7.77 -8.06 -1.93
CA CYS A 109 6.34 -8.15 -2.15
C CYS A 109 5.76 -6.80 -2.56
N CYS A 110 6.41 -6.07 -3.47
CA CYS A 110 5.95 -4.74 -3.88
C CYS A 110 4.49 -4.71 -4.34
N LYS A 111 4.01 -5.72 -5.08
CA LYS A 111 2.62 -5.79 -5.53
C LYS A 111 1.71 -6.18 -4.36
N THR A 112 2.02 -7.22 -3.62
CA THR A 112 1.19 -7.69 -2.49
C THR A 112 1.13 -6.65 -1.37
N CYS A 113 2.21 -5.89 -1.15
CA CYS A 113 2.29 -4.79 -0.19
C CYS A 113 2.02 -3.41 -0.82
N SER A 114 1.63 -3.35 -2.11
CA SER A 114 1.26 -2.08 -2.77
C SER A 114 -0.03 -1.53 -2.20
N THR A 115 -0.94 -2.41 -1.78
CA THR A 115 -2.11 -2.03 -0.99
C THR A 115 -1.62 -1.58 0.38
N PRO A 116 -1.82 -0.31 0.75
CA PRO A 116 -1.51 0.15 2.09
C PRO A 116 -2.19 -0.78 3.10
N VAL A 117 -1.44 -1.20 4.12
CA VAL A 117 -2.03 -1.98 5.22
C VAL A 117 -2.75 -1.03 6.16
N PRO A 118 -4.03 -1.27 6.49
CA PRO A 118 -4.74 -0.48 7.48
C PRO A 118 -3.94 -0.46 8.79
N PRO A 119 -3.67 0.71 9.39
CA PRO A 119 -2.94 0.76 10.65
C PRO A 119 -3.78 0.13 11.76
N THR A 120 -3.11 -0.42 12.76
CA THR A 120 -3.80 -0.75 14.02
C THR A 120 -4.28 0.55 14.67
N THR A 121 -5.58 0.62 14.95
CA THR A 121 -6.21 1.76 15.63
C THR A 121 -7.11 1.28 16.76
N ALA A 122 -7.22 2.08 17.82
CA ALA A 122 -8.13 1.78 18.93
C ALA A 122 -9.59 2.06 18.57
N CYS A 123 -9.84 3.04 17.68
CA CYS A 123 -11.16 3.33 17.12
C CYS A 123 -11.10 3.67 15.62
N ALA A 124 -10.45 4.78 15.24
CA ALA A 124 -10.28 5.16 13.85
C ALA A 124 -8.94 5.84 13.55
N ALA A 125 -8.41 5.59 12.37
CA ALA A 125 -7.30 6.33 11.78
C ALA A 125 -7.80 7.22 10.64
N ILE A 126 -7.48 8.50 10.66
CA ILE A 126 -7.95 9.52 9.70
C ILE A 126 -6.76 10.05 8.91
N TYR A 127 -6.93 10.17 7.60
CA TYR A 127 -5.91 10.64 6.66
C TYR A 127 -6.43 11.87 5.92
N ALA A 128 -5.55 12.86 5.74
CA ALA A 128 -5.81 14.07 4.98
C ALA A 128 -4.78 14.20 3.86
N GLY A 129 -5.22 14.57 2.65
CA GLY A 129 -4.38 14.69 1.45
C GLY A 129 -4.36 13.42 0.58
N THR A 130 -4.28 13.61 -0.74
CA THR A 130 -4.47 12.56 -1.77
C THR A 130 -3.58 11.33 -1.60
N ASP A 131 -2.34 11.53 -1.13
CA ASP A 131 -1.32 10.47 -1.07
C ASP A 131 -0.82 10.19 0.36
N ALA A 132 -1.60 10.57 1.37
CA ALA A 132 -1.21 10.38 2.76
C ALA A 132 -1.05 8.89 3.09
N THR A 133 0.18 8.51 3.49
CA THR A 133 0.54 7.15 3.92
C THR A 133 0.57 7.00 5.43
N THR A 134 0.70 8.13 6.16
CA THR A 134 0.62 8.19 7.62
C THR A 134 -0.71 8.81 8.04
N PRO A 135 -1.41 8.26 9.04
CA PRO A 135 -2.62 8.87 9.54
C PRO A 135 -2.30 10.22 10.18
N LEU A 136 -3.11 11.24 9.88
CA LEU A 136 -3.10 12.51 10.59
C LEU A 136 -3.51 12.30 12.05
N ILE A 137 -4.49 11.41 12.27
CA ILE A 137 -5.03 11.09 13.59
C ILE A 137 -5.13 9.57 13.71
N ASN A 138 -4.59 9.00 14.78
CA ASN A 138 -4.86 7.62 15.19
C ASN A 138 -5.58 7.66 16.55
N SER A 139 -6.89 7.46 16.53
CA SER A 139 -7.77 7.77 17.66
C SER A 139 -8.08 6.56 18.54
N ALA A 140 -8.25 6.84 19.82
CA ALA A 140 -9.06 6.03 20.73
C ALA A 140 -10.54 6.44 20.62
N PRO A 141 -11.48 5.66 21.21
CA PRO A 141 -12.88 6.10 21.31
C PRO A 141 -12.97 7.49 21.94
N THR A 142 -13.82 8.33 21.37
CA THR A 142 -14.03 9.70 21.84
C THR A 142 -15.03 9.72 22.98
N THR A 143 -14.74 10.49 24.02
CA THR A 143 -15.66 10.73 25.14
C THR A 143 -16.43 12.04 25.02
N ASP A 144 -15.94 12.98 24.19
CA ASP A 144 -16.58 14.26 23.95
C ASP A 144 -17.74 14.11 22.95
N PRO A 145 -19.00 14.36 23.35
CA PRO A 145 -20.14 14.29 22.45
C PRO A 145 -20.12 15.38 21.36
N LEU A 146 -19.31 16.45 21.53
CA LEU A 146 -19.12 17.51 20.53
C LEU A 146 -18.01 17.18 19.52
N GLY A 147 -17.31 16.07 19.70
CA GLY A 147 -16.23 15.61 18.84
C GLY A 147 -14.88 16.25 19.12
N VAL A 148 -13.86 15.68 18.48
CA VAL A 148 -12.47 16.13 18.54
C VAL A 148 -12.15 16.87 17.26
N ALA A 149 -11.54 18.06 17.36
CA ALA A 149 -11.19 18.87 16.20
C ALA A 149 -10.14 18.19 15.30
N ILE A 150 -10.31 18.34 13.99
CA ILE A 150 -9.34 17.95 12.96
C ILE A 150 -8.66 19.24 12.46
N SER A 151 -7.39 19.44 12.82
CA SER A 151 -6.64 20.63 12.43
C SER A 151 -5.79 20.34 11.19
N THR A 152 -6.34 20.58 10.00
CA THR A 152 -5.64 20.39 8.72
C THR A 152 -6.20 21.35 7.66
N LEU A 153 -5.37 21.73 6.70
CA LEU A 153 -5.79 22.44 5.48
C LEU A 153 -6.12 21.47 4.33
N ASP A 154 -5.59 20.25 4.40
CA ASP A 154 -5.84 19.21 3.39
C ASP A 154 -7.16 18.48 3.66
N PRO A 155 -7.92 18.12 2.62
CA PRO A 155 -9.19 17.41 2.80
C PRO A 155 -8.98 16.01 3.34
N VAL A 156 -9.82 15.61 4.30
CA VAL A 156 -9.95 14.21 4.73
C VAL A 156 -10.51 13.39 3.57
N ASN A 157 -9.73 12.42 3.11
CA ASN A 157 -10.04 11.64 1.91
C ASN A 157 -9.98 10.13 2.16
N LYS A 158 -9.49 9.70 3.32
CA LYS A 158 -9.32 8.29 3.63
C LYS A 158 -9.37 8.06 5.14
N VAL A 159 -10.02 6.98 5.54
CA VAL A 159 -10.11 6.55 6.94
C VAL A 159 -9.95 5.04 7.06
N VAL A 160 -9.60 4.58 8.25
CA VAL A 160 -9.74 3.19 8.69
C VAL A 160 -10.51 3.23 10.00
N VAL A 161 -11.58 2.46 10.10
CA VAL A 161 -12.38 2.36 11.33
C VAL A 161 -12.33 0.92 11.78
N LYS A 162 -11.93 0.70 13.04
CA LYS A 162 -11.82 -0.63 13.64
C LYS A 162 -13.16 -1.34 13.60
N THR A 163 -13.15 -2.64 13.31
CA THR A 163 -14.35 -3.49 13.33
C THR A 163 -15.09 -3.36 14.66
N GLY A 164 -16.40 -3.08 14.59
CA GLY A 164 -17.25 -2.84 15.76
C GLY A 164 -17.28 -1.38 16.24
N CYS A 165 -16.49 -0.49 15.64
CA CYS A 165 -16.54 0.93 15.91
C CYS A 165 -17.27 1.68 14.80
N THR A 166 -17.76 2.89 15.10
CA THR A 166 -18.40 3.81 14.17
C THR A 166 -17.72 5.18 14.26
N LEU A 167 -17.34 5.74 13.12
CA LEU A 167 -16.77 7.07 13.00
C LEU A 167 -17.81 8.03 12.40
N ILE A 168 -17.94 9.22 12.97
CA ILE A 168 -18.71 10.33 12.41
C ILE A 168 -17.75 11.48 12.16
N LEU A 169 -17.59 11.86 10.89
CA LEU A 169 -16.93 13.09 10.47
C LEU A 169 -17.97 14.22 10.43
N SER A 170 -17.58 15.40 10.88
CA SER A 170 -18.47 16.55 11.03
C SER A 170 -17.90 17.79 10.36
N SER A 171 -18.75 18.59 9.72
CA SER A 171 -18.32 19.81 9.03
C SER A 171 -18.17 21.05 9.91
N ASN A 172 -18.62 20.99 11.16
CA ASN A 172 -18.54 22.10 12.10
C ASN A 172 -17.37 21.92 13.08
N PRO A 173 -16.69 23.01 13.47
CA PRO A 173 -15.69 22.97 14.53
C PRO A 173 -16.33 22.60 15.88
N GLN A 174 -15.53 22.04 16.78
CA GLN A 174 -15.96 21.63 18.13
C GLN A 174 -16.69 22.80 18.84
N GLY A 175 -17.92 22.54 19.31
CA GLY A 175 -18.75 23.54 20.00
C GLY A 175 -20.00 24.02 19.24
N GLY A 176 -20.14 23.68 17.95
CA GLY A 176 -21.38 23.88 17.18
C GLY A 176 -22.26 22.62 17.09
N PRO A 177 -23.51 22.73 16.60
CA PRO A 177 -24.34 21.55 16.30
C PRO A 177 -23.61 20.63 15.31
N ILE A 178 -23.47 19.34 15.64
CA ILE A 178 -22.79 18.38 14.75
C ILE A 178 -23.62 18.18 13.48
N THR A 179 -23.03 18.50 12.32
CA THR A 179 -23.58 18.16 11.01
C THR A 179 -22.68 17.08 10.38
N PRO A 180 -23.16 15.84 10.24
CA PRO A 180 -22.38 14.76 9.64
C PRO A 180 -22.01 15.08 8.19
N THR A 181 -20.80 14.70 7.78
CA THR A 181 -20.30 14.88 6.41
C THR A 181 -19.50 13.67 5.92
N GLY A 182 -19.10 13.66 4.66
CA GLY A 182 -18.21 12.65 4.08
C GLY A 182 -18.76 11.22 4.12
N GLY A 183 -20.08 11.05 3.99
CA GLY A 183 -20.72 9.73 4.06
C GLY A 183 -20.80 9.14 5.47
N SER A 184 -20.70 9.98 6.50
CA SER A 184 -20.93 9.59 7.90
C SER A 184 -22.40 9.21 8.15
N PRO A 185 -22.69 8.25 9.04
CA PRO A 185 -21.74 7.48 9.86
C PRO A 185 -20.99 6.40 9.07
N ILE A 186 -19.71 6.21 9.39
CA ILE A 186 -18.81 5.23 8.78
C ILE A 186 -18.65 4.06 9.74
N VAL A 187 -19.24 2.91 9.40
CA VAL A 187 -19.12 1.67 10.18
C VAL A 187 -17.80 0.99 9.86
N GLY A 188 -17.08 0.58 10.91
CA GLY A 188 -15.77 -0.05 10.80
C GLY A 188 -15.81 -1.52 10.43
N ASP A 189 -14.93 -1.88 9.51
CA ASP A 189 -14.61 -3.24 9.07
C ASP A 189 -13.09 -3.50 9.09
N GLY A 190 -12.30 -2.56 9.61
CA GLY A 190 -10.84 -2.63 9.69
C GLY A 190 -10.12 -2.32 8.37
N ASN A 191 -10.82 -1.97 7.29
CA ASN A 191 -10.22 -1.68 5.99
C ASN A 191 -10.18 -0.16 5.70
N PHE A 192 -9.36 0.20 4.71
CA PHE A 192 -9.36 1.56 4.17
C PHE A 192 -10.68 1.88 3.48
N LYS A 193 -11.22 3.06 3.80
CA LYS A 193 -12.38 3.63 3.13
C LYS A 193 -12.01 5.00 2.58
N THR A 194 -12.21 5.19 1.29
CA THR A 194 -12.09 6.49 0.65
C THR A 194 -13.29 7.34 1.03
N ILE A 195 -13.03 8.56 1.47
CA ILE A 195 -14.02 9.55 1.84
C ILE A 195 -14.10 10.59 0.72
N THR A 196 -15.31 10.79 0.20
CA THR A 196 -15.58 11.88 -0.75
C THR A 196 -16.43 12.91 -0.03
N ILE A 197 -15.87 14.10 0.17
CA ILE A 197 -16.58 15.25 0.71
C ILE A 197 -16.80 16.24 -0.43
N ALA A 198 -18.05 16.57 -0.73
CA ALA A 198 -18.37 17.51 -1.80
C ALA A 198 -18.06 18.95 -1.34
N PRO A 199 -17.38 19.79 -2.14
CA PRO A 199 -17.22 21.20 -1.81
C PRO A 199 -18.59 21.88 -1.59
N PRO A 200 -18.73 22.81 -0.62
CA PRO A 200 -17.69 23.41 0.21
C PRO A 200 -17.39 22.65 1.53
N ASP A 201 -17.95 21.46 1.73
CA ASP A 201 -17.83 20.75 2.99
C ASP A 201 -16.39 20.27 3.23
N ILE A 202 -15.90 20.46 4.45
CA ILE A 202 -14.65 19.90 4.95
C ILE A 202 -14.93 19.19 6.27
N ALA A 203 -14.26 18.08 6.56
CA ALA A 203 -14.35 17.45 7.88
C ALA A 203 -13.50 18.25 8.88
N MET A 204 -14.14 18.95 9.81
CA MET A 204 -13.51 19.80 10.83
C MET A 204 -13.45 19.15 12.21
N ALA A 205 -14.26 18.12 12.46
CA ALA A 205 -14.26 17.37 13.71
C ALA A 205 -14.66 15.91 13.49
N PHE A 206 -14.37 15.05 14.46
CA PHE A 206 -14.84 13.67 14.46
C PHE A 206 -15.28 13.17 15.84
N THR A 207 -16.22 12.23 15.85
CA THR A 207 -16.49 11.35 17.00
C THR A 207 -16.27 9.90 16.56
N CYS A 208 -15.75 9.07 17.45
CA CYS A 208 -15.53 7.66 17.18
C CYS A 208 -15.95 6.82 18.39
N THR A 209 -16.86 5.87 18.20
CA THR A 209 -17.42 5.05 19.28
C THR A 209 -17.31 3.57 18.95
N CYS A 210 -16.94 2.77 19.94
CA CYS A 210 -17.06 1.32 19.98
C CYS A 210 -17.86 1.00 21.25
#